data_AF-A0A949X855-F1
#
_entry.id   AF-A0A949X855-F1
#
_cell.length_a   1.000
_cell.length_b   1.000
_cell.length_c   1.000
_cell.angle_alpha   90.00
_cell.angle_beta   90.00
_cell.angle_gamma   90.00
#
_symmetry.space_group_name_H-M   'P 1'
#
loop_
_entity.id
_entity.type
_entity.pdbx_description
1 polymer ?
#
loop_
_entity_poly.entity_id
_entity_poly.type
_entity_poly.pdbx_seq_one_letter_code
_entity_poly.pdbx_strand_id
1 'polypeptide(L)'
;MRLFFALWPPPETARALTRWAAAVQRSSGGRVTAEATIHLTLAFLGEADAVKAAGAVREVRAKAFDLAIDAAKYWRHNKIVWVGP
;
A
#
# COMPACT_ATOMS: atom_id res chain seq x y z
N MET A 1 -9.87 13.74 11.67
CA MET A 1 -9.76 12.33 11.23
C MET A 1 -8.43 12.18 10.54
N ARG A 2 -7.68 11.12 10.85
CA ARG A 2 -6.43 10.84 10.14
C ARG A 2 -6.72 10.25 8.76
N LEU A 3 -6.31 10.94 7.71
CA LEU A 3 -6.62 10.61 6.33
C LEU A 3 -5.37 10.34 5.50
N PHE A 4 -5.54 9.50 4.49
CA PHE A 4 -4.57 9.23 3.44
C PHE A 4 -5.30 8.83 2.15
N PHE A 5 -4.63 8.97 1.00
CA PHE A 5 -5.06 8.42 -0.27
C PHE A 5 -4.25 7.18 -0.61
N ALA A 6 -4.88 6.16 -1.17
CA ALA A 6 -4.23 4.92 -1.53
C ALA A 6 -4.84 4.26 -2.75
N LEU A 7 -4.05 3.37 -3.36
CA LEU A 7 -4.51 2.41 -4.37
C LEU A 7 -4.56 1.02 -3.75
N TRP A 8 -5.65 0.31 -4.00
CA TRP A 8 -5.76 -1.10 -3.66
C TRP A 8 -5.34 -1.92 -4.86
N PRO A 9 -4.48 -2.94 -4.67
CA PRO A 9 -4.17 -3.86 -5.74
C PRO A 9 -5.43 -4.69 -6.10
N PRO A 10 -5.51 -5.22 -7.33
CA PRO A 10 -6.54 -6.20 -7.68
C PRO A 10 -6.53 -7.40 -6.72
N PRO A 11 -7.67 -8.08 -6.50
CA PRO A 11 -7.77 -9.18 -5.54
C PRO A 11 -6.74 -10.30 -5.77
N GLU A 12 -6.42 -10.61 -7.03
CA GLU A 12 -5.42 -11.62 -7.37
C GLU A 12 -4.01 -11.21 -6.94
N THR A 13 -3.65 -9.96 -7.17
CA THR A 13 -2.38 -9.37 -6.73
C THR A 13 -2.31 -9.32 -5.20
N ALA A 14 -3.39 -8.93 -4.51
CA ALA A 14 -3.44 -8.94 -3.04
C ALA A 14 -3.17 -10.35 -2.48
N ARG A 15 -3.85 -11.38 -3.00
CA ARG A 15 -3.62 -12.77 -2.63
C ARG A 15 -2.19 -13.24 -2.89
N ALA A 16 -1.61 -12.86 -4.03
CA ALA A 16 -0.22 -13.19 -4.36
C ALA A 16 0.76 -12.56 -3.36
N LEU A 17 0.55 -11.28 -3.02
CA LEU A 17 1.35 -10.57 -2.04
C LEU A 17 1.21 -11.16 -0.63
N THR A 18 0.02 -11.58 -0.22
CA THR A 18 -0.19 -12.26 1.07
C THR A 18 0.56 -13.59 1.14
N ARG A 19 0.51 -14.41 0.07
CA ARG A 19 1.29 -15.67 0.01
C ARG A 19 2.79 -15.42 0.08
N TRP A 20 3.27 -14.42 -0.66
CA TRP A 20 4.68 -14.02 -0.63
C TRP A 20 5.09 -13.51 0.75
N ALA A 21 4.29 -12.65 1.39
CA ALA A 21 4.55 -12.12 2.71
C ALA A 21 4.60 -13.22 3.78
N ALA A 22 3.73 -14.24 3.68
CA ALA A 22 3.79 -15.41 4.55
C ALA A 22 5.10 -16.21 4.38
N ALA A 23 5.68 -16.24 3.18
CA ALA A 23 6.99 -16.85 2.96
C ALA A 23 8.13 -16.04 3.61
N VAL A 24 8.10 -14.71 3.47
CA VAL A 24 9.04 -13.79 4.12
C VAL A 24 8.91 -13.87 5.65
N GLN A 25 7.70 -14.00 6.17
CA GLN A 25 7.45 -14.12 7.61
C GLN A 25 8.21 -15.30 8.22
N ARG A 26 8.23 -16.46 7.52
CA ARG A 26 8.89 -17.67 8.02
C ARG A 26 10.40 -17.48 8.23
N SER A 27 11.05 -16.61 7.46
CA SER A 27 12.49 -16.33 7.60
C SER A 27 12.80 -15.09 8.44
N SER A 28 11.86 -14.14 8.55
CA SER A 28 12.08 -12.86 9.25
C SER A 28 11.48 -12.77 10.66
N GLY A 29 10.50 -13.61 10.98
CA GLY A 29 9.75 -13.54 12.24
C GLY A 29 8.81 -12.33 12.36
N GLY A 30 8.61 -11.57 11.28
CA GLY A 30 7.76 -10.38 11.25
C GLY A 30 6.26 -10.67 11.35
N ARG A 31 5.44 -9.62 11.19
CA ARG A 31 3.97 -9.73 11.09
C ARG A 31 3.52 -9.46 9.65
N VAL A 32 2.65 -10.33 9.14
CA VAL A 32 2.07 -10.20 7.81
C VAL A 32 0.94 -9.16 7.84
N THR A 33 0.93 -8.26 6.85
CA THR A 33 -0.18 -7.34 6.60
C THR A 33 -1.41 -8.14 6.14
N ALA A 34 -2.58 -7.86 6.72
CA ALA A 34 -3.81 -8.53 6.31
C ALA A 34 -4.14 -8.22 4.84
N GLU A 35 -4.58 -9.21 4.08
CA GLU A 35 -4.88 -9.10 2.64
C GLU A 35 -5.75 -7.88 2.31
N ALA A 36 -6.84 -7.71 3.06
CA ALA A 36 -7.79 -6.60 2.88
C ALA A 36 -7.21 -5.20 3.15
N THR A 37 -6.06 -5.13 3.81
CA THR A 37 -5.39 -3.87 4.16
C THR A 37 -4.14 -3.62 3.32
N ILE A 38 -3.78 -4.51 2.38
CA ILE A 38 -2.68 -4.27 1.45
C ILE A 38 -3.07 -3.13 0.52
N HIS A 39 -2.25 -2.07 0.50
CA HIS A 39 -2.46 -0.91 -0.36
C HIS A 39 -1.14 -0.19 -0.62
N LEU A 40 -1.11 0.61 -1.68
CA LEU A 40 -0.06 1.60 -1.94
C LEU A 40 -0.55 2.96 -1.49
N THR A 41 0.01 3.52 -0.42
CA THR A 41 -0.29 4.89 -0.01
C THR A 41 0.31 5.89 -1.00
N LEU A 42 -0.52 6.80 -1.51
CA LEU A 42 -0.11 7.88 -2.40
C LEU A 42 0.26 9.15 -1.63
N ALA A 43 -0.54 9.51 -0.63
CA ALA A 43 -0.32 10.69 0.20
C ALA A 43 -0.92 10.52 1.59
N PHE A 44 -0.14 10.76 2.64
CA PHE A 44 -0.63 10.90 4.02
C PHE A 44 -1.01 12.36 4.28
N LEU A 45 -2.27 12.61 4.66
CA LEU A 45 -2.76 13.96 4.95
C LEU A 45 -2.66 14.32 6.44
N GLY A 46 -2.46 13.32 7.32
CA GLY A 46 -2.54 13.53 8.76
C GLY A 46 -3.97 13.86 9.16
N GLU A 47 -4.13 14.77 10.13
CA GLU A 47 -5.46 15.27 10.50
C GLU A 47 -6.02 16.18 9.40
N ALA A 48 -7.12 15.75 8.78
CA ALA A 48 -7.74 16.48 7.70
C ALA A 48 -9.27 16.35 7.71
N ASP A 49 -9.92 17.30 7.02
CA ASP A 49 -11.35 17.28 6.75
C ASP A 49 -11.66 16.35 5.58
N ALA A 50 -12.61 15.43 5.78
CA ALA A 50 -12.94 14.39 4.83
C ALA A 50 -13.61 14.92 3.55
N VAL A 51 -14.48 15.92 3.70
CA VAL A 51 -15.23 16.50 2.58
C VAL A 51 -14.28 17.26 1.66
N LYS A 52 -13.37 18.04 2.26
CA LYS A 52 -12.32 18.76 1.52
C LYS A 52 -11.36 17.80 0.82
N ALA A 53 -10.92 16.74 1.49
CA ALA A 53 -10.07 15.72 0.89
C ALA A 53 -10.77 15.02 -0.30
N ALA A 54 -12.04 14.63 -0.13
CA ALA A 54 -12.84 14.02 -1.19
C ALA A 54 -13.10 14.99 -2.37
N GLY A 55 -13.19 16.30 -2.11
CA GLY A 55 -13.25 17.31 -3.17
C GLY A 55 -11.94 17.37 -3.97
N ALA A 56 -10.80 17.44 -3.28
CA ALA A 56 -9.49 17.58 -3.93
C ALA A 56 -9.15 16.42 -4.88
N VAL A 57 -9.51 15.18 -4.53
CA VAL A 57 -9.21 14.02 -5.38
C VAL A 57 -10.00 14.04 -6.71
N ARG A 58 -11.17 14.69 -6.75
CA ARG A 58 -11.98 14.80 -7.98
C ARG A 58 -11.36 15.70 -9.04
N GLU A 59 -10.45 16.58 -8.65
CA GLU A 59 -9.73 17.46 -9.58
C GLU A 59 -8.51 16.77 -10.21
N VAL A 60 -8.10 15.62 -9.67
CA VAL A 60 -6.95 14.88 -10.21
C VAL A 60 -7.32 14.30 -11.57
N ARG A 61 -6.44 14.52 -12.55
CA ARG A 61 -6.50 13.94 -13.89
C ARG A 61 -5.19 13.23 -14.16
N ALA A 62 -5.26 11.93 -14.43
CA ALA A 62 -4.11 11.10 -14.75
C ALA A 62 -4.53 10.02 -15.74
N LYS A 63 -3.58 9.57 -16.57
CA LYS A 63 -3.77 8.39 -17.42
C LYS A 63 -3.57 7.14 -16.56
N ALA A 64 -4.45 6.15 -16.72
CA ALA A 64 -4.24 4.84 -16.13
C ALA A 64 -2.95 4.20 -16.69
N PHE A 65 -2.21 3.50 -15.83
CA PHE A 65 -0.99 2.80 -16.18
C PHE A 65 -0.85 1.52 -15.35
N ASP A 66 -0.08 0.58 -15.88
CA ASP A 66 0.29 -0.63 -15.15
C ASP A 66 1.50 -0.34 -14.25
N LEU A 67 1.41 -0.78 -13.00
CA LEU A 67 2.49 -0.66 -12.04
C LEU A 67 3.01 -2.06 -11.70
N ALA A 68 4.21 -2.37 -12.18
CA ALA A 68 4.88 -3.61 -11.81
C ALA A 68 5.28 -3.59 -10.33
N ILE A 69 5.08 -4.73 -9.66
CA ILE A 69 5.57 -4.97 -8.30
C ILE A 69 6.64 -6.05 -8.41
N ASP A 70 7.87 -5.61 -8.64
CA ASP A 70 9.01 -6.47 -9.02
C ASP A 70 10.20 -6.36 -8.06
N ALA A 71 10.18 -5.39 -7.15
CA ALA A 71 11.19 -5.23 -6.12
C ALA A 71 10.62 -5.45 -4.70
N ALA A 72 11.45 -6.04 -3.84
CA ALA A 72 11.23 -6.10 -2.40
C ALA A 72 12.41 -5.45 -1.68
N LYS A 73 12.13 -4.59 -0.70
CA LYS A 73 13.15 -3.88 0.08
C LYS A 73 12.85 -3.96 1.56
N TYR A 74 13.91 -3.97 2.36
CA TYR A 74 13.81 -3.89 3.81
C TYR A 74 14.15 -2.49 4.30
N TRP A 75 13.17 -1.82 4.89
CA TRP A 75 13.34 -0.54 5.55
C TRP A 75 13.75 -0.74 7.00
N ARG A 76 15.06 -0.65 7.26
CA ARG A 76 15.67 -0.96 8.57
C ARG A 76 15.11 -0.14 9.74
N HIS A 77 14.91 1.17 9.55
CA HIS A 77 14.48 2.06 10.63
C HIS A 77 13.08 1.69 11.16
N ASN A 78 12.13 1.46 10.26
CA ASN A 78 10.75 1.10 10.61
C ASN A 78 10.54 -0.41 10.72
N LYS A 79 11.56 -1.21 10.40
CA LYS A 79 11.53 -2.69 10.40
C LYS A 79 10.41 -3.24 9.50
N ILE A 80 10.25 -2.65 8.31
CA ILE A 80 9.22 -3.02 7.33
C ILE A 80 9.87 -3.66 6.12
N VAL A 81 9.38 -4.82 5.70
CA VAL A 81 9.59 -5.32 4.34
C VAL A 81 8.44 -4.80 3.48
N TRP A 82 8.77 -4.14 2.38
CA TRP A 82 7.78 -3.60 1.44
C TRP A 82 8.13 -4.00 0.01
N VAL A 83 7.11 -3.95 -0.84
CA VAL A 83 7.22 -4.26 -2.27
C VAL A 83 6.71 -3.08 -3.09
N GLY A 84 7.26 -2.93 -4.28
CA GLY A 84 6.91 -1.86 -5.20
C GLY A 84 7.66 -2.02 -6.53
N PRO A 85 7.58 -1.00 -7.38
CA PRO A 85 8.51 -0.86 -8.52
C PRO A 85 9.96 -0.61 -8.06
#